data_AF-A0A7X1M242-F1
#
_entry.id   AF-A0A7X1M242-F1
#
_cell.length_a   1.000
_cell.length_b   1.000
_cell.length_c   1.000
_cell.angle_alpha   90.00
_cell.angle_beta   90.00
_cell.angle_gamma   90.00
#
_symmetry.space_group_name_H-M   'P 1'
#
loop_
_entity.id
_entity.type
_entity.pdbx_description
1 polymer ?
#
loop_
_entity_poly.entity_id
_entity_poly.type
_entity_poly.pdbx_seq_one_letter_code
_entity_poly.pdbx_strand_id
1 'polypeptide(L)'
;MGRSRTEEVEDLMGRFPGVPREAVIKEDLLRGGIAFDESALTGEEGGDVKPKSYFIFSFDHRTLPELGAAALRRPPEEIVLTGGPYGLRRTVVSVRVNPQSPYRVGVTPEGALGLMLDGRHIADVGLPPMPDYYRHTLANGKSVMEVAPTIQWGYLIYLTVFRVCQYFGAKEECQYCDINHNWRQHKAAGRPYTGVKSVEEVLEALEIIDRHDTAGASRAYTLTGGSITSRVDGLTEADFYGRYAQAIEERFPGRWTGKVVAQALPRADVQRFHDYGIRIYHPNYEVWDRRLFELYCPGKERYVGRDEWHRRILDSAEVFGPRNVIPNFVAGVEMAAPAGFTTVGEAVDSTAEGLRFFMSRGITPRFTTWCPEPTTPLGRSNPQGAPLEYHIRLLETYRATMDEFGLSSPPGYGPAGPGRAVFSVSSFMDSLLPDSPSGV
;
A
#
# COMPACT_ATOMS: atom_id res chain seq x y z
N MET A 1 19.66 -27.10 14.55
CA MET A 1 18.34 -26.47 14.77
C MET A 1 18.42 -25.10 14.10
N GLY A 2 17.51 -24.78 13.18
CA GLY A 2 17.55 -23.47 12.51
C GLY A 2 17.31 -22.33 13.50
N ARG A 3 17.80 -21.13 13.18
CA ARG A 3 17.54 -19.91 13.93
C ARG A 3 16.02 -19.65 14.01
N SER A 4 15.49 -19.36 15.20
CA SER A 4 14.09 -18.94 15.39
C SER A 4 13.84 -17.57 14.75
N ARG A 5 12.56 -17.23 14.50
CA ARG A 5 12.22 -15.91 13.94
C ARG A 5 12.57 -14.80 14.93
N THR A 6 12.35 -15.03 16.22
CA THR A 6 12.76 -14.13 17.31
C THR A 6 14.27 -13.83 17.25
N GLU A 7 15.11 -14.86 17.18
CA GLU A 7 16.57 -14.68 17.10
C GLU A 7 17.01 -13.95 15.83
N GLU A 8 16.31 -14.12 14.70
CA GLU A 8 16.58 -13.40 13.45
C GLU A 8 16.25 -11.91 13.58
N VAL A 9 15.08 -11.59 14.12
CA VAL A 9 14.60 -10.22 14.31
C VAL A 9 15.50 -9.47 15.30
N GLU A 10 15.82 -10.07 16.45
CA GLU A 10 16.64 -9.44 17.49
C GLU A 10 18.07 -9.17 17.01
N ASP A 11 18.63 -10.08 16.22
CA ASP A 11 19.94 -9.90 15.58
C ASP A 11 19.95 -8.78 14.56
N LEU A 12 18.92 -8.71 13.72
CA LEU A 12 18.81 -7.63 12.75
C LEU A 12 18.59 -6.28 13.43
N MET A 13 17.81 -6.22 14.52
CA MET A 13 17.74 -5.01 15.35
C MET A 13 19.10 -4.64 15.96
N GLY A 14 19.92 -5.62 16.35
CA GLY A 14 21.26 -5.41 16.87
C GLY A 14 22.28 -4.97 15.83
N ARG A 15 22.22 -5.54 14.62
CA ARG A 15 23.08 -5.22 13.47
C ARG A 15 22.76 -3.86 12.85
N PHE A 16 21.49 -3.43 12.92
CA PHE A 16 20.98 -2.19 12.32
C PHE A 16 20.33 -1.27 13.38
N PRO A 17 21.09 -0.81 14.40
CA PRO A 17 20.52 -0.04 15.52
C PRO A 17 19.99 1.35 15.12
N GLY A 18 20.36 1.84 13.94
CA GLY A 18 19.86 3.10 13.38
C GLY A 18 18.45 2.99 12.79
N VAL A 19 17.91 1.80 12.60
CA VAL A 19 16.54 1.59 12.11
C VAL A 19 15.59 1.43 13.30
N PRO A 20 14.46 2.16 13.35
CA PRO A 20 13.45 1.99 14.39
C PRO A 20 13.01 0.54 14.56
N ARG A 21 12.94 0.02 15.79
CA ARG A 21 12.54 -1.37 16.06
C ARG A 21 11.12 -1.67 15.55
N GLU A 22 10.22 -0.71 15.68
CA GLU A 22 8.85 -0.81 15.16
C GLU A 22 8.82 -0.88 13.61
N ALA A 23 9.77 -0.23 12.93
CA ALA A 23 9.92 -0.33 11.48
C ALA A 23 10.41 -1.72 11.05
N VAL A 24 11.36 -2.30 11.81
CA VAL A 24 11.83 -3.68 11.61
C VAL A 24 10.69 -4.70 11.74
N ILE A 25 9.94 -4.63 12.85
CA ILE A 25 8.79 -5.53 13.08
C ILE A 25 7.73 -5.36 12.01
N LYS A 26 7.41 -4.11 11.63
CA LYS A 26 6.44 -3.82 10.59
C LYS A 26 6.85 -4.39 9.23
N GLU A 27 8.10 -4.26 8.80
CA GLU A 27 8.57 -4.88 7.55
C GLU A 27 8.45 -6.40 7.59
N ASP A 28 8.74 -7.02 8.73
CA ASP A 28 8.64 -8.48 8.88
C ASP A 28 7.19 -8.97 8.83
N LEU A 29 6.27 -8.25 9.49
CA LEU A 29 4.83 -8.50 9.42
C LEU A 29 4.27 -8.29 8.01
N LEU A 30 4.75 -7.28 7.30
CA LEU A 30 4.30 -7.00 5.94
C LEU A 30 4.79 -8.08 4.97
N ARG A 31 6.06 -8.50 5.02
CA ARG A 31 6.54 -9.53 4.08
C ARG A 31 6.08 -10.96 4.45
N GLY A 32 5.82 -11.23 5.72
CA GLY A 32 5.56 -12.58 6.26
C GLY A 32 4.12 -12.84 6.73
N GLY A 33 3.32 -11.79 6.88
CA GLY A 33 1.93 -11.86 7.32
C GLY A 33 1.75 -12.17 8.81
N ILE A 34 0.49 -12.26 9.22
CA ILE A 34 0.05 -12.34 10.62
C ILE A 34 -1.02 -13.44 10.75
N ALA A 35 -0.89 -14.27 11.78
CA ALA A 35 -1.94 -15.20 12.21
C ALA A 35 -2.83 -14.53 13.27
N PHE A 36 -4.09 -14.93 13.32
CA PHE A 36 -5.04 -14.44 14.33
C PHE A 36 -5.64 -15.61 15.08
N ASP A 37 -5.78 -15.46 16.40
CA ASP A 37 -6.67 -16.30 17.19
C ASP A 37 -8.13 -15.90 16.92
N GLU A 38 -9.07 -16.84 17.03
CA GLU A 38 -10.48 -16.55 16.79
C GLU A 38 -11.05 -15.48 17.72
N SER A 39 -10.47 -15.34 18.91
CA SER A 39 -10.80 -14.28 19.88
C SER A 39 -10.36 -12.88 19.42
N ALA A 40 -9.40 -12.79 18.49
CA ALA A 40 -8.87 -11.55 17.94
C ALA A 40 -9.49 -11.16 16.58
N LEU A 41 -10.41 -11.96 16.05
CA LEU A 41 -11.11 -11.67 14.80
C LEU A 41 -12.32 -10.76 15.02
N THR A 42 -12.49 -9.78 14.13
CA THR A 42 -13.62 -8.85 14.19
C THR A 42 -14.93 -9.57 13.85
N GLY A 43 -16.03 -9.15 14.48
CA GLY A 43 -17.36 -9.66 14.16
C GLY A 43 -17.84 -9.24 12.77
N GLU A 44 -19.15 -9.32 12.54
CA GLU A 44 -19.78 -8.83 11.29
C GLU A 44 -19.67 -7.29 11.15
N GLU A 45 -20.04 -6.75 9.98
CA GLU A 45 -19.91 -5.32 9.61
C GLU A 45 -20.61 -4.33 10.57
N GLY A 46 -21.47 -4.80 11.48
CA GLY A 46 -22.06 -4.00 12.55
C GLY A 46 -21.20 -3.80 13.80
N GLY A 47 -19.99 -4.38 13.84
CA GLY A 47 -19.09 -4.29 14.99
C GLY A 47 -18.40 -2.93 15.18
N ASP A 48 -17.66 -2.80 16.27
CA ASP A 48 -16.94 -1.57 16.63
C ASP A 48 -15.52 -1.48 16.05
N VAL A 49 -15.06 -2.54 15.39
CA VAL A 49 -13.75 -2.58 14.74
C VAL A 49 -13.94 -2.58 13.23
N LYS A 50 -13.17 -1.74 12.54
CA LYS A 50 -13.18 -1.67 11.08
C LYS A 50 -12.56 -2.94 10.46
N PRO A 51 -13.33 -3.73 9.69
CA PRO A 51 -12.82 -4.94 9.06
C PRO A 51 -12.02 -4.62 7.79
N LYS A 52 -11.21 -5.59 7.35
CA LYS A 52 -10.51 -5.55 6.07
C LYS A 52 -11.51 -5.49 4.90
N SER A 53 -11.31 -4.52 4.01
CA SER A 53 -12.25 -4.13 2.94
C SER A 53 -11.87 -4.66 1.55
N TYR A 54 -10.72 -5.34 1.41
CA TYR A 54 -10.24 -6.01 0.17
C TYR A 54 -10.43 -5.16 -1.10
N PHE A 55 -9.95 -3.92 -1.07
CA PHE A 55 -10.40 -2.87 -1.98
C PHE A 55 -9.69 -2.81 -3.34
N ILE A 56 -8.55 -3.50 -3.49
CA ILE A 56 -7.80 -3.62 -4.77
C ILE A 56 -7.04 -4.95 -4.87
N PHE A 57 -6.15 -5.23 -3.91
CA PHE A 57 -5.36 -6.46 -3.82
C PHE A 57 -5.85 -7.32 -2.64
N SER A 58 -5.51 -8.62 -2.62
CA SER A 58 -5.77 -9.44 -1.44
C SER A 58 -4.86 -9.06 -0.27
N PHE A 59 -3.55 -8.92 -0.56
CA PHE A 59 -2.48 -8.77 0.42
C PHE A 59 -2.45 -9.91 1.45
N ASP A 60 -2.79 -11.13 1.04
CA ASP A 60 -2.76 -12.30 1.93
C ASP A 60 -1.88 -13.41 1.37
N HIS A 61 -1.31 -14.23 2.27
CA HIS A 61 -0.45 -15.36 1.93
C HIS A 61 -1.23 -16.64 1.55
N ARG A 62 -2.57 -16.56 1.56
CA ARG A 62 -3.49 -17.64 1.24
C ARG A 62 -4.64 -17.09 0.41
N THR A 63 -5.25 -17.94 -0.41
CA THR A 63 -6.45 -17.55 -1.17
C THR A 63 -7.63 -17.35 -0.22
N LEU A 64 -8.65 -16.60 -0.65
CA LEU A 64 -9.80 -16.28 0.20
C LEU A 64 -10.44 -17.52 0.87
N PRO A 65 -10.64 -18.68 0.19
CA PRO A 65 -11.16 -19.89 0.83
C PRO A 65 -10.19 -20.54 1.84
N GLU A 66 -8.89 -20.31 1.70
CA GLU A 66 -7.84 -20.91 2.55
C GLU A 66 -7.56 -20.08 3.83
N LEU A 67 -8.20 -18.92 4.00
CA LEU A 67 -8.03 -18.07 5.18
C LEU A 67 -8.76 -18.60 6.44
N GLY A 68 -9.52 -19.69 6.32
CA GLY A 68 -10.24 -20.30 7.44
C GLY A 68 -11.24 -19.33 8.09
N ALA A 69 -11.21 -19.22 9.42
CA ALA A 69 -12.11 -18.33 10.16
C ALA A 69 -11.99 -16.85 9.73
N ALA A 70 -10.80 -16.39 9.32
CA ALA A 70 -10.57 -15.03 8.86
C ALA A 70 -11.25 -14.72 7.50
N ALA A 71 -11.60 -15.74 6.73
CA ALA A 71 -12.42 -15.57 5.52
C ALA A 71 -13.84 -15.09 5.88
N LEU A 72 -14.39 -15.59 6.99
CA LEU A 72 -15.77 -15.32 7.43
C LEU A 72 -15.83 -14.11 8.37
N ARG A 73 -14.99 -14.11 9.40
CA ARG A 73 -14.89 -13.09 10.44
C ARG A 73 -13.68 -12.20 10.14
N ARG A 74 -13.85 -11.34 9.12
CA ARG A 74 -12.77 -10.54 8.52
C ARG A 74 -11.81 -10.00 9.59
N PRO A 75 -10.48 -10.10 9.40
CA PRO A 75 -9.54 -9.46 10.31
C PRO A 75 -9.71 -7.93 10.25
N PRO A 76 -9.15 -7.18 11.21
CA PRO A 76 -9.10 -5.73 11.09
C PRO A 76 -8.32 -5.31 9.83
N GLU A 77 -8.63 -4.15 9.25
CA GLU A 77 -7.90 -3.63 8.07
C GLU A 77 -6.42 -3.38 8.40
N GLU A 78 -6.17 -2.83 9.60
CA GLU A 78 -4.86 -2.43 10.11
C GLU A 78 -4.78 -2.76 11.60
N ILE A 79 -3.58 -2.88 12.14
CA ILE A 79 -3.31 -2.91 13.58
C ILE A 79 -2.33 -1.79 13.93
N VAL A 80 -2.39 -1.33 15.18
CA VAL A 80 -1.35 -0.49 15.77
C VAL A 80 -0.55 -1.30 16.77
N LEU A 81 0.78 -1.18 16.73
CA LEU A 81 1.69 -1.80 17.69
C LEU A 81 2.30 -0.75 18.61
N THR A 82 2.37 -1.05 19.90
CA THR A 82 3.03 -0.22 20.93
C THR A 82 3.68 -1.07 22.02
N GLY A 83 4.64 -0.49 22.74
CA GLY A 83 5.16 -1.08 23.98
C GLY A 83 5.94 -2.38 23.79
N GLY A 84 5.68 -3.36 24.65
CA GLY A 84 6.40 -4.63 24.67
C GLY A 84 7.88 -4.54 25.09
N PRO A 85 8.60 -5.68 25.12
CA PRO A 85 10.01 -5.76 25.56
C PRO A 85 10.96 -4.90 24.72
N TYR A 86 10.57 -4.57 23.49
CA TYR A 86 11.38 -3.76 22.59
C TYR A 86 11.12 -2.25 22.72
N GLY A 87 10.13 -1.83 23.52
CA GLY A 87 9.76 -0.42 23.71
C GLY A 87 9.25 0.22 22.42
N LEU A 88 8.40 -0.49 21.68
CA LEU A 88 7.90 -0.04 20.39
C LEU A 88 7.12 1.27 20.53
N ARG A 89 7.50 2.26 19.71
CA ARG A 89 6.63 3.43 19.48
C ARG A 89 5.49 3.02 18.56
N ARG A 90 4.40 3.80 18.59
CA ARG A 90 3.22 3.57 17.76
C ARG A 90 3.59 3.40 16.28
N THR A 91 3.27 2.26 15.69
CA THR A 91 3.32 2.06 14.24
C THR A 91 2.04 1.40 13.74
N VAL A 92 1.56 1.83 12.57
CA VAL A 92 0.39 1.26 11.89
C VAL A 92 0.86 0.22 10.89
N VAL A 93 0.29 -0.98 10.94
CA VAL A 93 0.63 -2.10 10.05
C VAL A 93 -0.63 -2.55 9.31
N SER A 94 -0.57 -2.57 7.98
CA SER A 94 -1.62 -3.18 7.16
C SER A 94 -1.68 -4.68 7.43
N VAL A 95 -2.86 -5.21 7.69
CA VAL A 95 -3.01 -6.65 7.96
C VAL A 95 -2.86 -7.45 6.67
N ARG A 96 -1.97 -8.44 6.73
CA ARG A 96 -1.74 -9.46 5.70
C ARG A 96 -1.90 -10.81 6.35
N VAL A 97 -2.95 -11.54 6.02
CA VAL A 97 -3.27 -12.77 6.74
C VAL A 97 -2.35 -13.89 6.27
N ASN A 98 -1.70 -14.52 7.24
CA ASN A 98 -0.95 -15.75 7.06
C ASN A 98 -1.20 -16.66 8.27
N PRO A 99 -2.08 -17.68 8.15
CA PRO A 99 -2.37 -18.61 9.24
C PRO A 99 -1.15 -19.37 9.77
N GLN A 100 -0.07 -19.44 8.98
CA GLN A 100 1.19 -20.12 9.33
C GLN A 100 2.27 -19.14 9.81
N SER A 101 1.94 -17.86 10.00
CA SER A 101 2.91 -16.88 10.47
C SER A 101 3.42 -17.22 11.88
N PRO A 102 4.72 -17.01 12.17
CA PRO A 102 5.23 -17.04 13.54
C PRO A 102 4.69 -15.87 14.38
N TYR A 103 4.15 -14.83 13.72
CA TYR A 103 3.44 -13.73 14.36
C TYR A 103 1.98 -14.07 14.56
N ARG A 104 1.50 -13.91 15.78
CA ARG A 104 0.11 -14.20 16.15
C ARG A 104 -0.49 -13.10 16.99
N VAL A 105 -1.64 -12.58 16.59
CA VAL A 105 -2.45 -11.68 17.42
C VAL A 105 -3.44 -12.52 18.22
N GLY A 106 -3.45 -12.32 19.53
CA GLY A 106 -4.31 -13.02 20.47
C GLY A 106 -4.54 -12.21 21.74
N VAL A 107 -5.39 -12.72 22.63
CA VAL A 107 -5.63 -12.10 23.94
C VAL A 107 -4.54 -12.55 24.91
N THR A 108 -3.85 -11.59 25.54
CA THR A 108 -2.84 -11.87 26.55
C THR A 108 -3.50 -12.35 27.86
N PRO A 109 -2.75 -12.98 28.79
CA PRO A 109 -3.29 -13.37 30.09
C PRO A 109 -3.95 -12.22 30.88
N GLU A 110 -3.52 -10.99 30.61
CA GLU A 110 -4.05 -9.75 31.21
C GLU A 110 -5.34 -9.26 30.55
N GLY A 111 -5.83 -9.94 29.51
CA GLY A 111 -7.09 -9.63 28.83
C GLY A 111 -6.99 -8.57 27.71
N ALA A 112 -5.80 -8.04 27.43
CA ALA A 112 -5.56 -7.12 26.32
C ALA A 112 -5.21 -7.87 25.03
N LEU A 113 -5.33 -7.23 23.86
CA LEU A 113 -4.80 -7.80 22.62
C LEU A 113 -3.28 -7.58 22.55
N GLY A 114 -2.55 -8.63 22.22
CA GLY A 114 -1.10 -8.60 22.08
C GLY A 114 -0.62 -9.33 20.83
N LEU A 115 0.54 -8.93 20.34
CA LEU A 115 1.27 -9.58 19.27
C LEU A 115 2.31 -10.52 19.88
N MET A 116 2.21 -11.79 19.51
CA MET A 116 3.15 -12.83 19.87
C MET A 116 4.09 -13.11 18.70
N LEU A 117 5.37 -13.38 18.99
CA LEU A 117 6.35 -13.91 18.05
C LEU A 117 6.97 -15.17 18.65
N ASP A 118 6.89 -16.30 17.95
CA ASP A 118 7.34 -17.61 18.45
C ASP A 118 6.81 -17.93 19.86
N GLY A 119 5.56 -17.52 20.14
CA GLY A 119 4.89 -17.71 21.44
C GLY A 119 5.30 -16.74 22.54
N ARG A 120 6.12 -15.71 22.26
CA ARG A 120 6.49 -14.65 23.21
C ARG A 120 5.76 -13.35 22.91
N HIS A 121 5.25 -12.67 23.93
CA HIS A 121 4.63 -11.36 23.77
C HIS A 121 5.67 -10.30 23.41
N ILE A 122 5.46 -9.59 22.30
CA ILE A 122 6.40 -8.58 21.78
C ILE A 122 5.82 -7.16 21.65
N ALA A 123 4.49 -6.99 21.63
CA ALA A 123 3.84 -5.68 21.52
C ALA A 123 2.36 -5.72 21.90
N ASP A 124 1.84 -4.64 22.47
CA ASP A 124 0.40 -4.43 22.61
C ASP A 124 -0.22 -4.11 21.24
N VAL A 125 -1.45 -4.56 21.02
CA VAL A 125 -2.17 -4.39 19.75
C VAL A 125 -3.40 -3.50 19.92
N GLY A 126 -3.43 -2.40 19.17
CA GLY A 126 -4.60 -1.55 19.00
C GLY A 126 -5.35 -1.85 17.71
N LEU A 127 -6.67 -1.73 17.74
CA LEU A 127 -7.56 -1.95 16.58
C LEU A 127 -8.20 -0.63 16.10
N PRO A 128 -8.43 -0.46 14.79
CA PRO A 128 -9.05 0.75 14.27
C PRO A 128 -10.55 0.77 14.62
N PRO A 129 -11.07 1.85 15.21
CA PRO A 129 -12.50 1.97 15.47
C PRO A 129 -13.29 1.99 14.16
N MET A 130 -14.52 1.48 14.20
CA MET A 130 -15.48 1.62 13.10
C MET A 130 -15.85 3.10 12.94
N PRO A 131 -15.51 3.75 11.80
CA PRO A 131 -15.84 5.15 11.59
C PRO A 131 -17.35 5.34 11.36
N ASP A 132 -17.89 6.48 11.80
CA ASP A 132 -19.32 6.80 11.70
C ASP A 132 -19.84 6.73 10.26
N TYR A 133 -19.09 7.26 9.29
CA TYR A 133 -19.46 7.24 7.87
C TYR A 133 -19.68 5.83 7.30
N TYR A 134 -19.14 4.76 7.91
CA TYR A 134 -19.42 3.38 7.49
C TYR A 134 -20.74 2.81 8.02
N ARG A 135 -21.39 3.51 8.95
CA ARG A 135 -22.73 3.15 9.44
C ARG A 135 -23.85 3.61 8.50
N HIS A 136 -23.48 4.28 7.41
CA HIS A 136 -24.39 4.78 6.38
C HIS A 136 -24.28 3.96 5.09
N THR A 137 -25.36 3.97 4.32
CA THR A 137 -25.43 3.35 3.00
C THR A 137 -25.69 4.41 1.94
N LEU A 138 -25.20 4.16 0.73
CA LEU A 138 -25.60 4.90 -0.46
C LEU A 138 -27.08 4.62 -0.78
N ALA A 139 -27.69 5.47 -1.60
CA ALA A 139 -29.09 5.36 -2.03
C ALA A 139 -29.38 4.03 -2.76
N ASN A 140 -28.37 3.45 -3.41
CA ASN A 140 -28.47 2.14 -4.05
C ASN A 140 -28.23 0.95 -3.11
N GLY A 141 -28.08 1.21 -1.81
CA GLY A 141 -27.89 0.20 -0.75
C GLY A 141 -26.45 -0.27 -0.56
N LYS A 142 -25.48 0.19 -1.37
CA LYS A 142 -24.06 -0.15 -1.15
C LYS A 142 -23.53 0.49 0.12
N SER A 143 -22.59 -0.17 0.79
CA SER A 143 -21.88 0.42 1.91
C SER A 143 -20.82 1.42 1.44
N VAL A 144 -20.56 2.45 2.24
CA VAL A 144 -19.45 3.39 1.98
C VAL A 144 -18.11 2.66 1.92
N MET A 145 -17.91 1.63 2.75
CA MET A 145 -16.69 0.81 2.75
C MET A 145 -16.46 0.09 1.41
N GLU A 146 -17.51 -0.37 0.72
CA GLU A 146 -17.35 -0.99 -0.60
C GLU A 146 -16.85 0.03 -1.64
N VAL A 147 -17.36 1.26 -1.57
CA VAL A 147 -17.16 2.30 -2.59
C VAL A 147 -15.92 3.15 -2.34
N ALA A 148 -15.73 3.63 -1.10
CA ALA A 148 -14.67 4.54 -0.70
C ALA A 148 -14.02 4.10 0.64
N PRO A 149 -13.32 2.95 0.66
CA PRO A 149 -12.67 2.48 1.86
C PRO A 149 -11.54 3.42 2.28
N THR A 150 -11.43 3.73 3.56
CA THR A 150 -10.28 4.42 4.15
C THR A 150 -9.18 3.44 4.53
N ILE A 151 -7.93 3.87 4.52
CA ILE A 151 -6.74 3.16 5.04
C ILE A 151 -5.81 4.17 5.72
N GLN A 152 -4.64 3.73 6.18
CA GLN A 152 -3.65 4.55 6.88
C GLN A 152 -4.25 5.15 8.15
N TRP A 153 -4.90 4.30 8.94
CA TRP A 153 -5.61 4.68 10.17
C TRP A 153 -6.69 5.76 9.94
N GLY A 154 -7.37 5.69 8.79
CA GLY A 154 -8.42 6.63 8.39
C GLY A 154 -7.93 7.84 7.59
N TYR A 155 -6.62 8.05 7.46
CA TYR A 155 -6.03 9.20 6.78
C TYR A 155 -6.37 9.28 5.28
N LEU A 156 -6.38 8.13 4.60
CA LEU A 156 -6.48 8.05 3.15
C LEU A 156 -7.78 7.38 2.71
N ILE A 157 -8.60 8.06 1.93
CA ILE A 157 -9.73 7.47 1.18
C ILE A 157 -9.18 6.81 -0.09
N TYR A 158 -9.41 5.51 -0.26
CA TYR A 158 -8.82 4.72 -1.34
C TYR A 158 -9.87 4.36 -2.40
N LEU A 159 -9.92 5.16 -3.46
CA LEU A 159 -10.91 5.05 -4.55
C LEU A 159 -10.37 4.16 -5.68
N THR A 160 -10.48 2.84 -5.49
CA THR A 160 -10.31 1.89 -6.59
C THR A 160 -11.55 1.90 -7.47
N VAL A 161 -11.54 2.70 -8.55
CA VAL A 161 -12.70 2.89 -9.44
C VAL A 161 -12.75 1.87 -10.57
N PHE A 162 -11.61 1.27 -10.92
CA PHE A 162 -11.52 0.17 -11.88
C PHE A 162 -10.76 -1.01 -11.24
N ARG A 163 -11.50 -2.01 -10.74
CA ARG A 163 -10.97 -3.17 -10.00
C ARG A 163 -10.49 -4.31 -10.91
N VAL A 164 -10.28 -4.03 -12.19
CA VAL A 164 -9.76 -4.97 -13.19
C VAL A 164 -8.67 -4.23 -13.96
N CYS A 165 -7.69 -4.95 -14.48
CA CYS A 165 -6.59 -4.43 -15.31
C CYS A 165 -6.61 -5.11 -16.68
N GLN A 166 -6.43 -4.33 -17.75
CA GLN A 166 -6.49 -4.83 -19.13
C GLN A 166 -5.23 -5.58 -19.57
N TYR A 167 -4.09 -5.43 -18.88
CA TYR A 167 -2.89 -6.23 -19.17
C TYR A 167 -3.14 -7.75 -19.05
N PHE A 168 -4.00 -8.18 -18.11
CA PHE A 168 -4.38 -9.59 -17.98
C PHE A 168 -5.10 -10.14 -19.22
N GLY A 169 -5.83 -9.29 -19.96
CA GLY A 169 -6.51 -9.71 -21.19
C GLY A 169 -5.52 -10.15 -22.28
N ALA A 170 -4.32 -9.55 -22.27
CA ALA A 170 -3.22 -9.87 -23.17
C ALA A 170 -2.23 -10.89 -22.58
N LYS A 171 -2.46 -11.39 -21.35
CA LYS A 171 -1.50 -12.20 -20.57
C LYS A 171 -0.17 -11.48 -20.29
N GLU A 172 -0.26 -10.16 -20.09
CA GLU A 172 0.85 -9.25 -19.87
C GLU A 172 0.79 -8.61 -18.47
N GLU A 173 0.08 -9.25 -17.54
CA GLU A 173 0.00 -8.80 -16.16
C GLU A 173 1.37 -8.70 -15.48
N CYS A 174 1.48 -7.77 -14.54
CA CYS A 174 2.65 -7.73 -13.69
C CYS A 174 2.73 -9.02 -12.86
N GLN A 175 3.90 -9.65 -12.81
CA GLN A 175 4.08 -11.02 -12.32
C GLN A 175 3.89 -11.17 -10.79
N TYR A 176 3.78 -10.06 -10.08
CA TYR A 176 3.49 -9.96 -8.64
C TYR A 176 2.08 -9.41 -8.36
N CYS A 177 1.27 -9.08 -9.37
CA CYS A 177 0.00 -8.37 -9.18
C CYS A 177 -1.19 -9.33 -9.18
N ASP A 178 -2.03 -9.27 -8.15
CA ASP A 178 -3.19 -10.16 -8.01
C ASP A 178 -4.54 -9.48 -8.31
N ILE A 179 -4.59 -8.21 -8.75
CA ILE A 179 -5.84 -7.43 -8.88
C ILE A 179 -7.00 -8.18 -9.55
N ASN A 180 -6.77 -8.80 -10.71
CA ASN A 180 -7.82 -9.57 -11.40
C ASN A 180 -8.11 -10.91 -10.71
N HIS A 181 -7.12 -11.54 -10.07
CA HIS A 181 -7.33 -12.75 -9.28
C HIS A 181 -8.16 -12.44 -8.03
N ASN A 182 -7.89 -11.34 -7.33
CA ASN A 182 -8.66 -10.84 -6.21
C ASN A 182 -10.10 -10.54 -6.62
N TRP A 183 -10.31 -9.83 -7.73
CA TRP A 183 -11.65 -9.60 -8.28
C TRP A 183 -12.40 -10.90 -8.56
N ARG A 184 -11.77 -11.87 -9.25
CA ARG A 184 -12.38 -13.17 -9.54
C ARG A 184 -12.75 -13.95 -8.28
N GLN A 185 -11.88 -13.95 -7.26
CA GLN A 185 -12.13 -14.62 -5.99
C GLN A 185 -13.34 -14.03 -5.26
N HIS A 186 -13.43 -12.71 -5.17
CA HIS A 186 -14.57 -12.04 -4.54
C HIS A 186 -15.88 -12.26 -5.29
N LYS A 187 -15.84 -12.22 -6.63
CA LYS A 187 -17.00 -12.55 -7.46
C LYS A 187 -17.45 -14.00 -7.30
N ALA A 188 -16.51 -14.95 -7.25
CA ALA A 188 -16.80 -16.36 -7.03
C ALA A 188 -17.38 -16.63 -5.63
N ALA A 189 -16.96 -15.86 -4.62
CA ALA A 189 -17.49 -15.92 -3.26
C ALA A 189 -18.85 -15.18 -3.09
N GLY A 190 -19.45 -14.67 -4.17
CA GLY A 190 -20.74 -13.97 -4.11
C GLY A 190 -20.69 -12.61 -3.40
N ARG A 191 -19.50 -12.05 -3.15
CA ARG A 191 -19.35 -10.76 -2.45
C ARG A 191 -19.73 -9.61 -3.38
N PRO A 192 -20.36 -8.54 -2.85
CA PRO A 192 -20.57 -7.31 -3.62
C PRO A 192 -19.21 -6.71 -3.99
N TYR A 193 -18.85 -6.83 -5.27
CA TYR A 193 -17.54 -6.44 -5.77
C TYR A 193 -17.66 -5.87 -7.18
N THR A 194 -17.88 -4.56 -7.23
CA THR A 194 -18.12 -3.80 -8.46
C THR A 194 -16.83 -3.62 -9.27
N GLY A 195 -16.83 -4.00 -10.55
CA GLY A 195 -15.64 -3.90 -11.42
C GLY A 195 -15.30 -2.46 -11.83
N VAL A 196 -16.31 -1.70 -12.26
CA VAL A 196 -16.22 -0.26 -12.56
C VAL A 196 -17.27 0.45 -11.72
N LYS A 197 -16.83 1.33 -10.81
CA LYS A 197 -17.73 2.13 -9.96
C LYS A 197 -18.24 3.34 -10.73
N SER A 198 -19.48 3.77 -10.55
CA SER A 198 -19.94 5.00 -11.23
C SER A 198 -19.36 6.25 -10.56
N VAL A 199 -19.35 7.38 -11.27
CA VAL A 199 -18.92 8.67 -10.69
C VAL A 199 -19.86 9.06 -9.56
N GLU A 200 -21.16 8.87 -9.76
CA GLU A 200 -22.23 9.19 -8.82
C GLU A 200 -22.07 8.41 -7.51
N GLU A 201 -21.78 7.10 -7.59
CA GLU A 201 -21.51 6.27 -6.40
C GLU A 201 -20.32 6.82 -5.61
N VAL A 202 -19.24 7.18 -6.30
CA VAL A 202 -18.04 7.73 -5.65
C VAL A 202 -18.35 9.06 -4.98
N LEU A 203 -19.04 9.97 -5.65
CA LEU A 203 -19.39 11.28 -5.09
C LEU A 203 -20.34 11.17 -3.89
N GLU A 204 -21.31 10.26 -3.94
CA GLU A 204 -22.22 10.01 -2.82
C GLU A 204 -21.47 9.44 -1.60
N ALA A 205 -20.56 8.46 -1.81
CA ALA A 205 -19.73 7.94 -0.74
C ALA A 205 -18.84 9.02 -0.12
N LEU A 206 -18.25 9.90 -0.94
CA LEU A 206 -17.46 11.03 -0.47
C LEU A 206 -18.30 12.07 0.27
N GLU A 207 -19.53 12.34 -0.16
CA GLU A 207 -20.46 13.23 0.56
C GLU A 207 -20.76 12.70 1.97
N ILE A 208 -20.98 11.40 2.10
CA ILE A 208 -21.19 10.76 3.40
C ILE A 208 -19.93 10.89 4.26
N ILE A 209 -18.74 10.62 3.72
CA ILE A 209 -17.48 10.77 4.46
C ILE A 209 -17.28 12.23 4.88
N ASP A 210 -17.50 13.21 4.00
CA ASP A 210 -17.35 14.63 4.31
C ASP A 210 -18.26 15.07 5.47
N ARG A 211 -19.51 14.59 5.47
CA ARG A 211 -20.49 14.89 6.51
C ARG A 211 -20.21 14.21 7.85
N HIS A 212 -19.70 12.98 7.82
CA HIS A 212 -19.64 12.10 9.01
C HIS A 212 -18.22 11.83 9.54
N ASP A 213 -17.16 12.26 8.85
CA ASP A 213 -15.79 12.26 9.37
C ASP A 213 -15.55 13.42 10.36
N THR A 214 -16.31 13.40 11.46
CA THR A 214 -16.30 14.46 12.48
C THR A 214 -14.96 14.58 13.22
N ALA A 215 -14.18 13.50 13.26
CA ALA A 215 -12.82 13.51 13.79
C ALA A 215 -11.81 14.17 12.82
N GLY A 216 -12.20 14.40 11.56
CA GLY A 216 -11.31 14.90 10.51
C GLY A 216 -10.12 13.98 10.29
N ALA A 217 -10.33 12.67 10.34
CA ALA A 217 -9.25 11.70 10.15
C ALA A 217 -8.79 11.69 8.69
N SER A 218 -9.72 11.77 7.74
CA SER A 218 -9.44 11.74 6.31
C SER A 218 -8.88 13.07 5.82
N ARG A 219 -7.72 13.01 5.15
CA ARG A 219 -6.98 14.18 4.67
C ARG A 219 -6.59 14.10 3.19
N ALA A 220 -6.65 12.91 2.61
CA ALA A 220 -6.29 12.67 1.22
C ALA A 220 -7.20 11.61 0.59
N TYR A 221 -7.35 11.63 -0.73
CA TYR A 221 -7.89 10.50 -1.49
C TYR A 221 -6.89 10.03 -2.55
N THR A 222 -6.96 8.75 -2.90
CA THR A 222 -6.26 8.18 -4.05
C THR A 222 -7.28 7.63 -5.03
N LEU A 223 -7.28 8.16 -6.25
CA LEU A 223 -7.95 7.59 -7.40
C LEU A 223 -7.02 6.60 -8.11
N THR A 224 -7.46 5.37 -8.29
CA THR A 224 -6.64 4.30 -8.86
C THR A 224 -7.48 3.16 -9.42
N GLY A 225 -6.82 2.22 -10.09
CA GLY A 225 -7.39 1.01 -10.65
C GLY A 225 -6.40 0.29 -11.54
N GLY A 226 -6.87 -0.67 -12.32
CA GLY A 226 -6.04 -1.34 -13.31
C GLY A 226 -5.76 -0.47 -14.53
N SER A 227 -4.76 -0.87 -15.30
CA SER A 227 -4.38 -0.15 -16.51
C SER A 227 -5.42 -0.33 -17.62
N ILE A 228 -5.69 0.75 -18.36
CA ILE A 228 -6.55 0.77 -19.54
C ILE A 228 -5.67 0.91 -20.78
N THR A 229 -5.59 -0.15 -21.58
CA THR A 229 -4.81 -0.23 -22.83
C THR A 229 -5.64 -0.01 -24.09
N SER A 230 -6.96 -0.12 -23.99
CA SER A 230 -7.90 0.17 -25.08
C SER A 230 -8.91 1.23 -24.65
N ARG A 231 -10.11 0.83 -24.21
CA ARG A 231 -11.13 1.72 -23.65
C ARG A 231 -11.92 1.03 -22.53
N VAL A 232 -12.42 1.82 -21.59
CA VAL A 232 -13.45 1.44 -20.60
C VAL A 232 -14.50 2.55 -20.62
N ASP A 233 -15.79 2.19 -20.73
CA ASP A 233 -16.88 3.15 -20.96
C ASP A 233 -16.64 4.06 -22.18
N GLY A 234 -15.95 3.55 -23.21
CA GLY A 234 -15.57 4.34 -24.38
C GLY A 234 -14.45 5.37 -24.14
N LEU A 235 -13.83 5.39 -22.96
CA LEU A 235 -12.80 6.36 -22.57
C LEU A 235 -11.40 5.74 -22.56
N THR A 236 -10.39 6.55 -22.88
CA THR A 236 -8.98 6.20 -22.66
C THR A 236 -8.64 6.23 -21.16
N GLU A 237 -7.46 5.76 -20.76
CA GLU A 237 -7.07 5.78 -19.34
C GLU A 237 -7.14 7.18 -18.71
N ALA A 238 -6.56 8.17 -19.41
CA ALA A 238 -6.54 9.55 -18.95
C ALA A 238 -7.96 10.11 -18.79
N ASP A 239 -8.83 9.90 -19.78
CA ASP A 239 -10.20 10.41 -19.72
C ASP A 239 -11.03 9.66 -18.65
N PHE A 240 -10.82 8.35 -18.53
CA PHE A 240 -11.54 7.50 -17.57
C PHE A 240 -11.23 7.91 -16.13
N TYR A 241 -9.97 8.08 -15.75
CA TYR A 241 -9.64 8.57 -14.40
C TYR A 241 -9.92 10.07 -14.27
N GLY A 242 -9.70 10.84 -15.34
CA GLY A 242 -9.91 12.29 -15.38
C GLY A 242 -11.33 12.70 -15.01
N ARG A 243 -12.35 11.95 -15.47
CA ARG A 243 -13.75 12.25 -15.13
C ARG A 243 -14.04 12.20 -13.62
N TYR A 244 -13.41 11.27 -12.88
CA TYR A 244 -13.58 11.21 -11.43
C TYR A 244 -12.81 12.33 -10.75
N ALA A 245 -11.56 12.58 -11.17
CA ALA A 245 -10.76 13.68 -10.64
C ALA A 245 -11.50 15.02 -10.76
N GLN A 246 -11.99 15.33 -11.97
CA GLN A 246 -12.77 16.54 -12.23
C GLN A 246 -14.03 16.60 -11.37
N ALA A 247 -14.85 15.55 -11.36
CA ALA A 247 -16.11 15.55 -10.62
C ALA A 247 -15.91 15.67 -9.10
N ILE A 248 -14.87 15.05 -8.54
CA ILE A 248 -14.54 15.14 -7.11
C ILE A 248 -14.14 16.57 -6.75
N GLU A 249 -13.23 17.17 -7.50
CA GLU A 249 -12.72 18.51 -7.18
C GLU A 249 -13.72 19.64 -7.52
N GLU A 250 -14.62 19.44 -8.48
CA GLU A 250 -15.75 20.36 -8.71
C GLU A 250 -16.73 20.36 -7.53
N ARG A 251 -16.94 19.20 -6.89
CA ARG A 251 -17.89 19.05 -5.78
C ARG A 251 -17.29 19.32 -4.40
N PHE A 252 -16.02 18.97 -4.20
CA PHE A 252 -15.30 19.06 -2.93
C PHE A 252 -13.94 19.75 -3.10
N PRO A 253 -13.89 20.98 -3.63
CA PRO A 253 -12.64 21.62 -4.05
C PRO A 253 -11.64 21.70 -2.90
N GLY A 254 -10.51 21.01 -3.05
CA GLY A 254 -9.42 21.01 -2.07
C GLY A 254 -9.78 20.43 -0.69
N ARG A 255 -10.91 19.73 -0.55
CA ARG A 255 -11.33 19.12 0.72
C ARG A 255 -10.35 18.06 1.22
N TRP A 256 -9.75 17.33 0.29
CA TRP A 256 -8.70 16.35 0.52
C TRP A 256 -7.55 16.61 -0.45
N THR A 257 -6.34 16.18 -0.09
CA THR A 257 -5.26 16.12 -1.09
C THR A 257 -5.58 15.04 -2.12
N GLY A 258 -5.94 15.45 -3.34
CA GLY A 258 -6.25 14.54 -4.44
C GLY A 258 -5.00 13.91 -5.05
N LYS A 259 -5.03 12.59 -5.23
CA LYS A 259 -3.91 11.80 -5.77
C LYS A 259 -4.39 10.87 -6.86
N VAL A 260 -3.63 10.72 -7.94
CA VAL A 260 -3.91 9.75 -9.01
C VAL A 260 -2.77 8.75 -9.14
N VAL A 261 -3.11 7.46 -9.16
CA VAL A 261 -2.20 6.36 -9.51
C VAL A 261 -2.69 5.77 -10.82
N ALA A 262 -1.91 5.94 -11.88
CA ALA A 262 -2.17 5.45 -13.23
C ALA A 262 -0.86 4.98 -13.89
N GLN A 263 -0.90 4.54 -15.16
CA GLN A 263 0.35 4.34 -15.92
C GLN A 263 1.12 5.66 -16.02
N ALA A 264 2.39 5.62 -16.45
CA ALA A 264 3.09 6.84 -16.84
C ALA A 264 2.46 7.42 -18.11
N LEU A 265 1.62 8.43 -17.95
CA LEU A 265 0.83 9.05 -19.02
C LEU A 265 1.61 10.18 -19.71
N PRO A 266 1.28 10.51 -20.97
CA PRO A 266 1.82 11.68 -21.65
C PRO A 266 1.56 12.97 -20.85
N ARG A 267 2.49 13.93 -20.95
CA ARG A 267 2.42 15.22 -20.22
C ARG A 267 1.07 15.93 -20.35
N ALA A 268 0.48 15.96 -21.55
CA ALA A 268 -0.81 16.63 -21.77
C ALA A 268 -1.95 15.99 -20.95
N ASP A 269 -1.94 14.68 -20.77
CA ASP A 269 -2.93 13.97 -19.96
C ASP A 269 -2.72 14.24 -18.47
N VAL A 270 -1.46 14.21 -18.03
CA VAL A 270 -1.05 14.53 -16.66
C VAL A 270 -1.38 15.98 -16.30
N GLN A 271 -1.24 16.92 -17.25
CA GLN A 271 -1.66 18.32 -17.09
C GLN A 271 -3.16 18.44 -16.80
N ARG A 272 -4.01 17.68 -17.50
CA ARG A 272 -5.45 17.69 -17.25
C ARG A 272 -5.80 17.29 -15.82
N PHE A 273 -5.13 16.27 -15.25
CA PHE A 273 -5.33 15.91 -13.85
C PHE A 273 -4.99 17.07 -12.90
N HIS A 274 -3.87 17.76 -13.14
CA HIS A 274 -3.47 18.90 -12.35
C HIS A 274 -4.48 20.06 -12.46
N ASP A 275 -4.96 20.35 -13.67
CA ASP A 275 -5.96 21.39 -13.96
C ASP A 275 -7.30 21.08 -13.28
N TYR A 276 -7.66 19.80 -13.16
CA TYR A 276 -8.83 19.36 -12.39
C TYR A 276 -8.67 19.54 -10.87
N GLY A 277 -7.47 19.74 -10.35
CA GLY A 277 -7.23 19.97 -8.92
C GLY A 277 -6.43 18.86 -8.22
N ILE A 278 -6.04 17.80 -8.93
CA ILE A 278 -5.13 16.77 -8.38
C ILE A 278 -3.80 17.41 -8.00
N ARG A 279 -3.22 16.96 -6.89
CA ARG A 279 -1.97 17.50 -6.34
C ARG A 279 -0.83 16.52 -6.32
N ILE A 280 -1.09 15.21 -6.44
CA ILE A 280 -0.03 14.20 -6.43
C ILE A 280 -0.28 13.16 -7.53
N TYR A 281 0.78 12.80 -8.23
CA TYR A 281 0.74 11.81 -9.29
C TYR A 281 1.70 10.64 -9.02
N HIS A 282 1.21 9.42 -9.20
CA HIS A 282 1.92 8.17 -8.90
C HIS A 282 2.08 7.28 -10.16
N PRO A 283 3.09 7.57 -11.00
CA PRO A 283 3.47 6.72 -12.14
C PRO A 283 4.39 5.56 -11.69
N ASN A 284 3.84 4.55 -11.02
CA ASN A 284 4.62 3.46 -10.42
C ASN A 284 5.43 2.67 -11.47
N TYR A 285 6.74 2.47 -11.26
CA TYR A 285 7.63 1.69 -12.15
C TYR A 285 8.10 0.36 -11.56
N GLU A 286 7.86 0.14 -10.26
CA GLU A 286 7.80 -1.17 -9.59
C GLU A 286 9.15 -1.83 -9.33
N VAL A 287 10.02 -1.95 -10.32
CA VAL A 287 11.37 -2.53 -10.18
C VAL A 287 12.36 -1.76 -11.05
N TRP A 288 13.56 -1.48 -10.52
CA TRP A 288 14.54 -0.65 -11.23
C TRP A 288 15.27 -1.40 -12.34
N ASP A 289 15.82 -2.59 -12.07
CA ASP A 289 16.62 -3.33 -13.04
C ASP A 289 15.87 -3.53 -14.36
N ARG A 290 16.52 -3.22 -15.49
CA ARG A 290 15.89 -3.24 -16.83
C ARG A 290 15.33 -4.61 -17.17
N ARG A 291 16.13 -5.67 -16.97
CA ARG A 291 15.73 -7.04 -17.29
C ARG A 291 14.58 -7.48 -16.39
N LEU A 292 14.62 -7.14 -15.11
CA LEU A 292 13.52 -7.45 -14.19
C LEU A 292 12.24 -6.68 -14.54
N PHE A 293 12.34 -5.42 -14.99
CA PHE A 293 11.17 -4.66 -15.45
C PHE A 293 10.51 -5.33 -16.66
N GLU A 294 11.30 -5.72 -17.68
CA GLU A 294 10.81 -6.42 -18.87
C GLU A 294 10.11 -7.74 -18.50
N LEU A 295 10.70 -8.52 -17.57
CA LEU A 295 10.17 -9.80 -17.13
C LEU A 295 8.95 -9.68 -16.22
N TYR A 296 8.97 -8.74 -15.27
CA TYR A 296 7.96 -8.65 -14.22
C TYR A 296 6.83 -7.70 -14.55
N CYS A 297 7.01 -6.77 -15.49
CA CYS A 297 6.02 -5.78 -15.90
C CYS A 297 5.81 -5.79 -17.44
N PRO A 298 5.55 -6.94 -18.08
CA PRO A 298 5.55 -7.05 -19.55
C PRO A 298 4.55 -6.11 -20.24
N GLY A 299 3.38 -5.87 -19.64
CA GLY A 299 2.42 -4.89 -20.15
C GLY A 299 2.96 -3.46 -20.10
N LYS A 300 3.59 -3.06 -19.00
CA LYS A 300 4.18 -1.72 -18.88
C LYS A 300 5.29 -1.51 -19.92
N GLU A 301 6.12 -2.53 -20.12
CA GLU A 301 7.16 -2.51 -21.14
C GLU A 301 6.58 -2.41 -22.55
N ARG A 302 5.59 -3.23 -22.89
CA ARG A 302 5.01 -3.23 -24.23
C ARG A 302 4.28 -1.94 -24.59
N TYR A 303 3.49 -1.39 -23.67
CA TYR A 303 2.58 -0.27 -23.96
C TYR A 303 3.23 1.11 -23.77
N VAL A 304 4.24 1.21 -22.91
CA VAL A 304 4.96 2.48 -22.64
C VAL A 304 6.45 2.31 -22.85
N GLY A 305 7.05 1.25 -22.30
CA GLY A 305 8.50 1.00 -22.32
C GLY A 305 9.20 1.66 -21.14
N ARG A 306 10.19 0.99 -20.53
CA ARG A 306 10.86 1.45 -19.31
C ARG A 306 11.45 2.87 -19.43
N ASP A 307 12.18 3.12 -20.51
CA ASP A 307 12.88 4.40 -20.68
C ASP A 307 11.89 5.56 -20.88
N GLU A 308 10.82 5.33 -21.65
CA GLU A 308 9.73 6.27 -21.82
C GLU A 308 8.93 6.46 -20.52
N TRP A 309 8.75 5.39 -19.73
CA TRP A 309 8.13 5.46 -18.40
C TRP A 309 8.91 6.42 -17.51
N HIS A 310 10.23 6.26 -17.43
CA HIS A 310 11.11 7.14 -16.67
C HIS A 310 11.06 8.58 -17.20
N ARG A 311 11.09 8.77 -18.52
CA ARG A 311 10.97 10.11 -19.14
C ARG A 311 9.67 10.78 -18.73
N ARG A 312 8.53 10.07 -18.75
CA ARG A 312 7.23 10.60 -18.35
C ARG A 312 7.13 10.89 -16.85
N ILE A 313 7.84 10.16 -15.99
CA ILE A 313 7.98 10.53 -14.57
C ILE A 313 8.64 11.91 -14.46
N LEU A 314 9.71 12.16 -15.21
CA LEU A 314 10.40 13.45 -15.20
C LEU A 314 9.53 14.56 -15.80
N ASP A 315 8.86 14.33 -16.94
CA ASP A 315 7.92 15.30 -17.53
C ASP A 315 6.81 15.68 -16.55
N SER A 316 6.30 14.71 -15.78
CA SER A 316 5.24 14.93 -14.79
C SER A 316 5.70 15.84 -13.65
N ALA A 317 7.01 15.85 -13.34
CA ALA A 317 7.56 16.72 -12.31
C ALA A 317 7.51 18.20 -12.72
N GLU A 318 7.52 18.51 -14.02
CA GLU A 318 7.31 19.87 -14.52
C GLU A 318 5.86 20.35 -14.37
N VAL A 319 4.91 19.43 -14.25
CA VAL A 319 3.47 19.73 -14.06
C VAL A 319 3.14 19.85 -12.58
N PHE A 320 3.50 18.83 -11.79
CA PHE A 320 3.10 18.71 -10.38
C PHE A 320 4.09 19.35 -9.40
N GLY A 321 5.31 19.65 -9.86
CA GLY A 321 6.47 19.84 -9.00
C GLY A 321 7.05 18.48 -8.58
N PRO A 322 8.39 18.37 -8.46
CA PRO A 322 9.06 17.07 -8.32
C PRO A 322 8.66 16.31 -7.05
N ARG A 323 8.50 17.01 -5.92
CA ARG A 323 8.06 16.41 -4.65
C ARG A 323 6.65 15.80 -4.69
N ASN A 324 5.83 16.19 -5.66
CA ASN A 324 4.46 15.72 -5.84
C ASN A 324 4.34 14.61 -6.89
N VAL A 325 5.46 14.19 -7.49
CA VAL A 325 5.52 12.99 -8.32
C VAL A 325 6.17 11.90 -7.50
N ILE A 326 5.41 10.85 -7.17
CA ILE A 326 5.81 9.87 -6.17
C ILE A 326 5.66 8.47 -6.78
N PRO A 327 6.60 8.03 -7.64
CA PRO A 327 6.56 6.69 -8.18
C PRO A 327 6.81 5.63 -7.09
N ASN A 328 6.31 4.42 -7.28
CA ASN A 328 6.48 3.31 -6.34
C ASN A 328 7.42 2.21 -6.84
N PHE A 329 8.19 1.65 -5.92
CA PHE A 329 8.79 0.32 -6.01
C PHE A 329 7.97 -0.74 -5.26
N VAL A 330 7.98 -1.97 -5.77
CA VAL A 330 7.48 -3.14 -5.04
C VAL A 330 8.69 -3.80 -4.37
N ALA A 331 9.04 -3.31 -3.18
CA ALA A 331 10.26 -3.71 -2.49
C ALA A 331 10.28 -5.22 -2.21
N GLY A 332 11.30 -5.90 -2.75
CA GLY A 332 11.55 -7.33 -2.58
C GLY A 332 11.33 -8.14 -3.85
N VAL A 333 10.62 -7.62 -4.86
CA VAL A 333 10.43 -8.37 -6.12
C VAL A 333 11.72 -8.49 -6.92
N GLU A 334 12.68 -7.58 -6.73
CA GLU A 334 13.97 -7.66 -7.39
C GLU A 334 14.81 -8.88 -6.96
N MET A 335 14.48 -9.51 -5.83
CA MET A 335 15.08 -10.76 -5.37
C MET A 335 14.28 -12.01 -5.78
N ALA A 336 13.15 -11.86 -6.46
CA ALA A 336 12.25 -12.97 -6.73
C ALA A 336 12.86 -13.97 -7.73
N ALA A 337 13.06 -15.20 -7.30
CA ALA A 337 13.46 -16.30 -8.17
C ALA A 337 12.43 -16.51 -9.31
N PRO A 338 12.87 -17.00 -10.49
CA PRO A 338 14.24 -17.43 -10.80
C PRO A 338 15.16 -16.31 -11.32
N ALA A 339 14.61 -15.12 -11.56
CA ALA A 339 15.30 -14.07 -12.31
C ALA A 339 15.97 -13.01 -11.41
N GLY A 340 15.54 -12.86 -10.17
CA GLY A 340 16.00 -11.81 -9.26
C GLY A 340 17.45 -11.95 -8.80
N PHE A 341 17.94 -10.91 -8.14
CA PHE A 341 19.26 -10.88 -7.50
C PHE A 341 19.32 -11.92 -6.39
N THR A 342 20.45 -12.63 -6.31
CA THR A 342 20.64 -13.71 -5.33
C THR A 342 21.23 -13.23 -4.01
N THR A 343 21.77 -12.01 -3.98
CA THR A 343 22.31 -11.38 -2.78
C THR A 343 21.49 -10.13 -2.41
N VAL A 344 21.37 -9.89 -1.10
CA VAL A 344 20.72 -8.68 -0.58
C VAL A 344 21.44 -7.41 -1.04
N GLY A 345 22.78 -7.45 -1.14
CA GLY A 345 23.57 -6.31 -1.57
C GLY A 345 23.20 -5.83 -2.97
N GLU A 346 23.27 -6.73 -3.95
CA GLU A 346 22.96 -6.39 -5.35
C GLU A 346 21.52 -5.88 -5.52
N ALA A 347 20.56 -6.49 -4.81
CA ALA A 347 19.17 -6.07 -4.83
C ALA A 347 18.98 -4.63 -4.31
N VAL A 348 19.58 -4.32 -3.15
CA VAL A 348 19.53 -2.98 -2.57
C VAL A 348 20.27 -1.98 -3.46
N ASP A 349 21.42 -2.33 -4.03
CA ASP A 349 22.20 -1.45 -4.90
C ASP A 349 21.43 -1.07 -6.17
N SER A 350 20.72 -2.04 -6.79
CA SER A 350 19.83 -1.77 -7.93
C SER A 350 18.74 -0.75 -7.54
N THR A 351 18.03 -0.97 -6.43
CA THR A 351 16.99 -0.04 -5.99
C THR A 351 17.57 1.32 -5.57
N ALA A 352 18.77 1.35 -5.00
CA ALA A 352 19.51 2.57 -4.65
C ALA A 352 19.85 3.42 -5.88
N GLU A 353 20.23 2.79 -7.00
CA GLU A 353 20.46 3.50 -8.26
C GLU A 353 19.20 4.25 -8.71
N GLY A 354 18.04 3.57 -8.69
CA GLY A 354 16.76 4.18 -9.02
C GLY A 354 16.36 5.31 -8.06
N LEU A 355 16.56 5.10 -6.75
CA LEU A 355 16.35 6.14 -5.75
C LEU A 355 17.20 7.37 -6.04
N ARG A 356 18.52 7.22 -6.25
CA ARG A 356 19.42 8.34 -6.57
C ARG A 356 19.05 9.03 -7.88
N PHE A 357 18.66 8.27 -8.89
CA PHE A 357 18.24 8.84 -10.18
C PHE A 357 17.06 9.81 -10.01
N PHE A 358 16.01 9.42 -9.27
CA PHE A 358 14.85 10.28 -9.08
C PHE A 358 15.07 11.36 -8.00
N MET A 359 15.68 11.00 -6.87
CA MET A 359 15.86 11.91 -5.73
C MET A 359 16.85 13.04 -6.02
N SER A 360 17.88 12.82 -6.85
CA SER A 360 18.75 13.91 -7.35
C SER A 360 18.01 14.98 -8.15
N ARG A 361 16.75 14.71 -8.55
CA ARG A 361 15.86 15.63 -9.28
C ARG A 361 14.68 16.10 -8.41
N GLY A 362 14.74 15.87 -7.10
CA GLY A 362 13.71 16.25 -6.14
C GLY A 362 12.46 15.36 -6.15
N ILE A 363 12.43 14.33 -6.99
CA ILE A 363 11.33 13.36 -7.05
C ILE A 363 11.52 12.39 -5.89
N THR A 364 10.45 12.11 -5.15
CA THR A 364 10.50 11.28 -3.93
C THR A 364 9.78 9.95 -4.18
N PRO A 365 10.44 8.95 -4.78
CA PRO A 365 9.88 7.61 -4.85
C PRO A 365 9.48 7.12 -3.46
N ARG A 366 8.47 6.25 -3.44
CA ARG A 366 8.13 5.44 -2.28
C ARG A 366 8.36 3.96 -2.59
N PHE A 367 8.18 3.13 -1.59
CA PHE A 367 8.07 1.69 -1.81
C PHE A 367 6.96 1.08 -0.98
N THR A 368 6.40 0.00 -1.51
CA THR A 368 5.47 -0.89 -0.83
C THR A 368 6.18 -2.22 -0.61
N THR A 369 6.16 -2.73 0.61
CA THR A 369 6.72 -4.04 0.94
C THR A 369 5.93 -5.10 0.19
N TRP A 370 6.59 -5.92 -0.61
CA TRP A 370 5.92 -6.96 -1.37
C TRP A 370 5.24 -7.99 -0.44
N CYS A 371 3.99 -8.33 -0.73
CA CYS A 371 3.30 -9.49 -0.16
C CYS A 371 3.37 -10.60 -1.20
N PRO A 372 3.96 -11.78 -0.94
CA PRO A 372 3.95 -12.88 -1.91
C PRO A 372 2.55 -13.51 -2.08
N GLU A 373 1.64 -12.89 -2.85
CA GLU A 373 0.28 -13.41 -3.00
C GLU A 373 0.28 -14.77 -3.73
N PRO A 374 -0.43 -15.79 -3.24
CA PRO A 374 -0.34 -17.16 -3.75
C PRO A 374 -0.93 -17.34 -5.15
N THR A 375 -1.66 -16.35 -5.65
CA THR A 375 -2.28 -16.38 -6.99
C THR A 375 -1.38 -15.81 -8.08
N THR A 376 -0.26 -15.17 -7.72
CA THR A 376 0.65 -14.52 -8.68
C THR A 376 1.82 -15.45 -9.05
N PRO A 377 2.37 -15.35 -10.28
CA PRO A 377 3.54 -16.14 -10.67
C PRO A 377 4.73 -16.01 -9.72
N LEU A 378 5.08 -14.79 -9.31
CA LEU A 378 6.20 -14.56 -8.39
C LEU A 378 5.87 -15.00 -6.97
N GLY A 379 4.65 -14.77 -6.48
CA GLY A 379 4.26 -15.17 -5.13
C GLY A 379 4.27 -16.70 -4.94
N ARG A 380 3.81 -17.46 -5.95
CA ARG A 380 3.91 -18.93 -5.93
C ARG A 380 5.34 -19.45 -5.85
N SER A 381 6.25 -18.80 -6.59
CA SER A 381 7.65 -19.23 -6.69
C SER A 381 8.49 -18.76 -5.49
N ASN A 382 8.02 -17.73 -4.77
CA ASN A 382 8.75 -17.06 -3.70
C ASN A 382 7.85 -16.81 -2.47
N PRO A 383 7.25 -17.84 -1.86
CA PRO A 383 6.24 -17.68 -0.81
C PRO A 383 6.76 -17.00 0.47
N GLN A 384 8.08 -16.86 0.63
CA GLN A 384 8.73 -16.19 1.76
C GLN A 384 9.14 -14.74 1.46
N GLY A 385 9.00 -14.30 0.21
CA GLY A 385 9.46 -12.98 -0.25
C GLY A 385 10.97 -12.79 -0.12
N ALA A 386 11.40 -11.53 -0.13
CA ALA A 386 12.77 -11.16 0.20
C ALA A 386 13.05 -11.32 1.71
N PRO A 387 14.31 -11.59 2.11
CA PRO A 387 14.68 -11.67 3.52
C PRO A 387 14.48 -10.34 4.24
N LEU A 388 14.24 -10.36 5.57
CA LEU A 388 14.04 -9.14 6.36
C LEU A 388 15.23 -8.18 6.25
N GLU A 389 16.46 -8.70 6.17
CA GLU A 389 17.67 -7.89 6.00
C GLU A 389 17.60 -6.97 4.77
N TYR A 390 16.99 -7.42 3.66
CA TYR A 390 16.82 -6.58 2.48
C TYR A 390 15.94 -5.36 2.78
N HIS A 391 14.81 -5.56 3.46
CA HIS A 391 13.88 -4.47 3.79
C HIS A 391 14.51 -3.46 4.76
N ILE A 392 15.27 -3.94 5.74
CA ILE A 392 15.99 -3.07 6.70
C ILE A 392 17.06 -2.23 5.98
N ARG A 393 17.87 -2.86 5.13
CA ARG A 393 18.91 -2.15 4.36
C ARG A 393 18.31 -1.17 3.35
N LEU A 394 17.13 -1.47 2.80
CA LEU A 394 16.40 -0.54 1.96
C LEU A 394 15.93 0.70 2.74
N LEU A 395 15.47 0.55 3.99
CA LEU A 395 15.11 1.70 4.85
C LEU A 395 16.31 2.60 5.12
N GLU A 396 17.48 2.03 5.45
CA GLU A 396 18.72 2.81 5.64
C GLU A 396 19.14 3.52 4.35
N THR A 397 19.09 2.82 3.22
CA THR A 397 19.41 3.37 1.90
C THR A 397 18.46 4.51 1.54
N TYR A 398 17.17 4.33 1.79
CA TYR A 398 16.15 5.35 1.53
C TYR A 398 16.42 6.62 2.34
N ARG A 399 16.60 6.48 3.67
CA ARG A 399 16.91 7.62 4.54
C ARG A 399 18.21 8.32 4.12
N ALA A 400 19.28 7.55 3.89
CA ALA A 400 20.56 8.10 3.47
C ALA A 400 20.46 8.86 2.14
N THR A 401 19.66 8.37 1.19
CA THR A 401 19.46 9.04 -0.10
C THR A 401 18.61 10.31 0.04
N MET A 402 17.59 10.30 0.92
CA MET A 402 16.82 11.50 1.26
C MET A 402 17.71 12.58 1.88
N ASP A 403 18.59 12.19 2.81
CA ASP A 403 19.56 13.10 3.44
C ASP A 403 20.60 13.62 2.43
N GLU A 404 21.13 12.75 1.56
CA GLU A 404 22.10 13.08 0.50
C GLU A 404 21.60 14.22 -0.40
N PHE A 405 20.30 14.22 -0.73
CA PHE A 405 19.68 15.22 -1.60
C PHE A 405 18.87 16.29 -0.85
N GLY A 406 18.91 16.32 0.49
CA GLY A 406 18.22 17.33 1.30
C GLY A 406 16.69 17.33 1.14
N LEU A 407 16.09 16.15 0.96
CA LEU A 407 14.66 16.01 0.70
C LEU A 407 13.85 15.86 2.01
N SER A 408 12.60 16.33 1.98
CA SER A 408 11.62 16.09 3.04
C SER A 408 10.66 14.97 2.68
N SER A 409 9.95 14.45 3.69
CA SER A 409 9.02 13.34 3.49
C SER A 409 8.01 13.62 2.36
N PRO A 410 7.61 12.61 1.57
CA PRO A 410 6.64 12.82 0.49
C PRO A 410 5.26 13.24 1.05
N PRO A 411 4.54 14.18 0.39
CA PRO A 411 3.23 14.62 0.84
C PRO A 411 2.15 13.54 0.66
N GLY A 412 1.01 13.74 1.33
CA GLY A 412 -0.18 12.89 1.13
C GLY A 412 -0.11 11.50 1.77
N TYR A 413 0.78 11.30 2.76
CA TYR A 413 0.96 10.06 3.52
C TYR A 413 0.94 10.24 5.05
N GLY A 414 0.45 11.38 5.51
CA GLY A 414 0.42 11.74 6.92
C GLY A 414 1.81 12.13 7.47
N PRO A 415 1.93 12.31 8.79
CA PRO A 415 3.18 12.76 9.40
C PRO A 415 4.25 11.68 9.29
N ALA A 416 5.47 12.06 8.91
CA ALA A 416 6.65 11.19 9.01
C ALA A 416 7.15 11.09 10.46
N GLY A 417 7.92 10.04 10.71
CA GLY A 417 8.64 9.87 11.96
C GLY A 417 8.22 8.63 12.76
N PRO A 418 9.17 8.05 13.50
CA PRO A 418 8.87 6.97 14.43
C PRO A 418 7.81 7.38 15.47
N GLY A 419 6.81 6.53 15.71
CA GLY A 419 5.69 6.85 16.61
C GLY A 419 4.60 7.73 16.02
N ARG A 420 4.79 8.28 14.80
CA ARG A 420 3.88 9.26 14.16
C ARG A 420 3.27 8.72 12.88
N ALA A 421 4.06 7.98 12.09
CA ALA A 421 3.66 7.48 10.79
C ALA A 421 2.31 6.73 10.81
N VAL A 422 1.51 7.02 9.79
CA VAL A 422 0.23 6.33 9.53
C VAL A 422 0.25 5.53 8.23
N PHE A 423 1.27 5.74 7.38
CA PHE A 423 1.48 4.93 6.18
C PHE A 423 1.66 3.46 6.59
N SER A 424 0.86 2.54 6.08
CA SER A 424 0.72 1.20 6.68
C SER A 424 1.29 0.05 5.85
N VAL A 425 1.71 0.29 4.61
CA VAL A 425 2.12 -0.76 3.66
C VAL A 425 3.64 -0.85 3.43
N SER A 426 4.41 -0.03 4.13
CA SER A 426 5.87 -0.15 4.35
C SER A 426 6.28 0.82 5.47
N SER A 427 7.52 0.74 5.92
CA SER A 427 8.06 1.50 7.03
C SER A 427 8.88 2.74 6.61
N PHE A 428 8.87 3.14 5.33
CA PHE A 428 9.72 4.27 4.90
C PHE A 428 9.39 5.55 5.69
N MET A 429 8.10 5.87 5.90
CA MET A 429 7.67 7.02 6.70
C MET A 429 8.05 6.87 8.19
N ASP A 430 8.07 5.65 8.74
CA ASP A 430 8.48 5.38 10.11
C ASP A 430 9.99 5.59 10.30
N SER A 431 10.79 5.43 9.24
CA SER A 431 12.25 5.54 9.27
C SER A 431 12.81 6.95 9.05
N LEU A 432 11.99 7.86 8.53
CA LEU A 432 12.36 9.26 8.30
C LEU A 432 12.35 10.06 9.61
N LEU A 433 13.03 11.21 9.61
CA LEU A 433 12.87 12.19 10.68
C LEU A 433 11.48 12.86 10.56
N PRO A 434 10.86 13.25 11.70
CA PRO A 434 9.67 14.10 11.64
C PRO A 434 9.99 15.38 10.87
N ASP A 435 9.07 15.83 10.03
CA ASP A 435 9.23 17.14 9.39
C ASP A 435 9.41 18.20 10.49
N SER A 436 10.39 19.10 10.32
CA SER A 436 10.51 20.25 11.21
C SER A 436 9.19 21.01 11.17
N PRO A 437 8.63 21.46 12.32
CA PRO A 437 7.45 22.30 12.30
C PRO A 437 7.77 23.48 11.39
N SER A 438 7.05 23.57 10.27
CA SER A 438 7.18 24.69 9.34
C SER A 438 7.04 25.96 10.19
N GLY A 439 8.10 26.76 10.24
CA GLY A 439 8.07 28.05 10.91
C GLY A 439 6.87 28.82 10.38
N VAL A 440 6.02 29.27 11.30
CA VAL A 440 4.82 30.07 11.05
C VAL A 440 5.13 31.29 10.21
#